data_AF-A0AAN6E760-F1
#
_entry.id   AF-A0AAN6E760-F1
#
_cell.length_a   1.000
_cell.length_b   1.000
_cell.length_c   1.000
_cell.angle_alpha   90.00
_cell.angle_beta   90.00
_cell.angle_gamma   90.00
#
_symmetry.space_group_name_H-M   'P 1'
#
loop_
_entity.id
_entity.type
_entity.pdbx_description
1 polymer ?
#
loop_
_entity_poly.entity_id
_entity_poly.type
_entity_poly.pdbx_seq_one_letter_code
_entity_poly.pdbx_strand_id
1 'polypeptide(L)'
;MQTQFNDLQQASYDLKSMVGVEFSVTHQEPPSLFVITKFRRASPTKVTPIAVYYILDGNAYEAPSVHSIVSTRALSSIKQVEKAFALARAHAEFHPATGYSWAESNEQKNARKAALKDIQLS
;
A
#
# COMPACT_ATOMS: atom_id res chain seq x y z
N MET A 1 20.64 -8.35 -28.93
CA MET A 1 21.21 -7.82 -30.19
C MET A 1 22.58 -8.42 -30.50
N GLN A 2 23.57 -8.38 -29.60
CA GLN A 2 24.89 -9.01 -29.83
C GLN A 2 24.81 -10.55 -30.00
N THR A 3 23.90 -11.19 -29.26
CA THR A 3 23.73 -12.65 -29.20
C THR A 3 23.06 -13.26 -30.42
N GLN A 4 22.47 -12.44 -31.30
CA GLN A 4 21.85 -12.89 -32.55
C GLN A 4 22.90 -13.13 -33.65
N PHE A 5 24.08 -12.50 -33.52
CA PHE A 5 25.15 -12.53 -34.52
C PHE A 5 26.37 -13.37 -34.10
N ASN A 6 26.44 -13.80 -32.84
CA ASN A 6 27.51 -14.65 -32.30
C ASN A 6 26.91 -15.92 -31.71
N ASP A 7 27.44 -17.10 -32.10
CA ASP A 7 27.04 -18.38 -31.52
C ASP A 7 27.61 -18.54 -30.11
N LEU A 8 26.74 -18.69 -29.11
CA LEU A 8 27.03 -18.59 -27.69
C LEU A 8 27.06 -19.94 -26.98
N GLN A 9 27.90 -20.86 -27.41
CA GLN A 9 27.98 -22.15 -26.71
C GLN A 9 28.73 -22.07 -25.38
N GLN A 10 29.53 -21.02 -25.10
CA GLN A 10 30.41 -21.01 -23.90
C GLN A 10 30.80 -19.64 -23.30
N ALA A 11 30.37 -18.51 -23.83
CA ALA A 11 30.80 -17.20 -23.31
C ALA A 11 29.87 -16.71 -22.18
N SER A 12 30.25 -16.95 -20.92
CA SER A 12 29.68 -16.19 -19.80
C SER A 12 30.05 -14.72 -19.99
N TYR A 13 29.09 -13.88 -20.39
CA TYR A 13 29.33 -12.44 -20.49
C TYR A 13 29.69 -11.89 -19.11
N ASP A 14 30.87 -11.27 -18.99
CA ASP A 14 31.24 -10.56 -17.77
C ASP A 14 30.46 -9.23 -17.70
N LEU A 15 29.26 -9.30 -17.14
CA LEU A 15 28.40 -8.14 -16.90
C LEU A 15 29.10 -7.07 -16.03
N LYS A 16 30.12 -7.44 -15.26
CA LYS A 16 30.88 -6.47 -14.45
C LYS A 16 31.74 -5.54 -15.31
N SER A 17 32.19 -6.00 -16.47
CA SER A 17 32.98 -5.20 -17.41
C SER A 17 32.16 -4.15 -18.16
N MET A 18 30.83 -4.29 -18.19
CA MET A 18 29.92 -3.40 -18.91
C MET A 18 29.47 -2.25 -18.02
N VAL A 19 29.02 -1.14 -18.60
CA VAL A 19 28.48 0.03 -17.86
C VAL A 19 27.08 0.32 -18.42
N GLY A 20 26.13 0.63 -17.54
CA GLY A 20 24.76 0.90 -17.96
C GLY A 20 23.71 0.26 -17.04
N VAL A 21 22.54 -0.02 -17.62
CA VAL A 21 21.44 -0.66 -16.90
C VAL A 21 21.54 -2.17 -17.09
N GLU A 22 21.52 -2.91 -15.99
CA GLU A 22 21.54 -4.36 -15.97
C GLU A 22 20.39 -4.89 -15.10
N PHE A 23 19.97 -6.12 -15.38
CA PHE A 23 18.99 -6.85 -14.59
C PHE A 23 19.64 -8.12 -14.09
N SER A 24 19.48 -8.40 -12.80
CA SER A 24 20.03 -9.61 -12.19
C SER A 24 19.01 -10.24 -11.23
N VAL A 25 18.92 -11.56 -11.29
CA VAL A 25 18.10 -12.34 -10.35
C VAL A 25 18.81 -12.33 -9.00
N THR A 26 18.24 -11.62 -8.04
CA THR A 26 18.81 -11.48 -6.70
C THR A 26 18.33 -12.59 -5.78
N HIS A 27 17.10 -13.07 -5.99
CA HIS A 27 16.54 -14.17 -5.23
C HIS A 27 15.68 -15.04 -6.15
N GLN A 28 15.70 -16.35 -5.91
CA GLN A 28 14.93 -17.31 -6.68
C GLN A 28 14.40 -18.41 -5.74
N GLU A 29 13.12 -18.68 -5.85
CA GLU A 29 12.42 -19.77 -5.19
C GLU A 29 11.47 -20.42 -6.22
N PRO A 30 12.00 -21.33 -7.07
CA PRO A 30 11.17 -21.99 -8.07
C PRO A 30 10.14 -22.94 -7.41
N PRO A 31 8.89 -23.02 -7.92
CA PRO A 31 8.33 -22.31 -9.07
C PRO A 31 7.62 -20.98 -8.73
N SER A 32 7.54 -20.62 -7.45
CA SER A 32 6.60 -19.61 -6.95
C SER A 32 7.09 -18.17 -7.12
N LEU A 33 8.38 -17.89 -6.89
CA LEU A 33 8.90 -16.53 -6.79
C LEU A 33 10.27 -16.36 -7.45
N PHE A 34 10.41 -15.32 -8.25
CA PHE A 34 11.72 -14.78 -8.65
C PHE A 34 11.78 -13.29 -8.37
N VAL A 35 12.89 -12.82 -7.82
CA VAL A 35 13.15 -11.39 -7.57
C VAL A 35 14.25 -10.92 -8.48
N ILE A 36 13.91 -10.00 -9.38
CA ILE A 36 14.84 -9.37 -10.32
C ILE A 36 15.08 -7.95 -9.87
N THR A 37 16.35 -7.60 -9.65
CA THR A 37 16.73 -6.23 -9.34
C THR A 37 17.31 -5.57 -10.58
N LYS A 38 16.82 -4.37 -10.88
CA LYS A 38 17.36 -3.48 -11.91
C LYS A 38 18.44 -2.63 -11.27
N PHE A 39 19.64 -2.69 -11.82
CA PHE A 39 20.79 -1.93 -11.37
C PHE A 39 21.25 -0.94 -12.44
N ARG A 40 21.86 0.15 -11.99
CA ARG A 40 22.70 1.01 -12.82
C ARG A 40 24.15 0.84 -12.37
N ARG A 41 24.95 0.25 -13.24
CA ARG A 41 26.39 0.11 -13.06
C ARG A 41 27.09 1.33 -13.62
N ALA A 42 27.90 1.99 -12.80
CA ALA A 42 28.74 3.13 -13.19
C ALA A 42 30.21 2.72 -13.41
N SER A 43 30.65 1.67 -12.70
CA SER A 43 31.96 1.05 -12.87
C SER A 43 31.87 -0.44 -12.48
N PRO A 44 32.91 -1.27 -12.73
CA PRO A 44 32.88 -2.68 -12.36
C PRO A 44 32.62 -2.95 -10.86
N THR A 45 33.00 -2.00 -10.01
CA THR A 45 32.82 -2.08 -8.55
C THR A 45 31.63 -1.27 -8.04
N LYS A 46 31.14 -0.29 -8.80
CA LYS A 46 30.07 0.63 -8.39
C LYS A 46 28.76 0.31 -9.10
N VAL A 47 27.82 -0.21 -8.33
CA VAL A 47 26.48 -0.59 -8.77
C VAL A 47 25.44 0.08 -7.86
N THR A 48 24.40 0.64 -8.45
CA THR A 48 23.31 1.27 -7.71
C THR A 48 21.98 0.59 -8.07
N PRO A 49 21.25 0.00 -7.10
CA PRO A 49 19.92 -0.55 -7.36
C PRO A 49 18.94 0.59 -7.67
N ILE A 50 18.12 0.42 -8.70
CA ILE A 50 17.12 1.39 -9.15
C ILE A 50 15.71 0.93 -8.75
N ALA A 51 15.39 -0.33 -9.06
CA ALA A 51 14.06 -0.89 -8.89
C ALA A 51 14.14 -2.41 -8.68
N VAL A 52 13.10 -2.96 -8.07
CA VAL A 52 12.97 -4.40 -7.83
C VAL A 52 11.67 -4.87 -8.46
N TYR A 53 11.72 -6.02 -9.11
CA TYR A 53 10.58 -6.68 -9.73
C TYR A 53 10.42 -8.07 -9.13
N TYR A 54 9.18 -8.46 -8.84
CA TYR A 54 8.84 -9.81 -8.39
C TYR A 54 8.03 -10.50 -9.47
N ILE A 55 8.43 -11.72 -9.80
CA ILE A 55 7.70 -12.62 -10.70
C ILE A 55 6.99 -13.63 -9.81
N LEU A 56 5.66 -13.58 -9.82
CA LEU A 56 4.78 -14.49 -9.07
C LEU A 56 3.90 -15.24 -10.07
N ASP A 57 3.98 -16.57 -10.06
CA ASP A 57 3.15 -17.44 -10.92
C ASP A 57 3.19 -17.04 -12.41
N GLY A 58 4.36 -16.61 -12.89
CA GLY A 58 4.57 -16.15 -14.27
C GLY A 58 4.17 -14.69 -14.55
N ASN A 59 3.65 -13.96 -13.57
CA ASN A 59 3.30 -12.54 -13.68
C ASN A 59 4.38 -11.65 -13.08
N ALA A 60 4.82 -10.64 -13.83
CA ALA A 60 5.83 -9.68 -13.38
C ALA A 60 5.18 -8.42 -12.79
N TYR A 61 5.64 -8.02 -11.61
CA TYR A 61 5.19 -6.82 -10.91
C TYR A 61 6.37 -5.97 -10.45
N GLU A 62 6.18 -4.65 -10.43
CA GLU A 62 7.16 -3.72 -9.86
C GLU A 62 6.91 -3.52 -8.36
N ALA A 63 7.97 -3.58 -7.57
CA ALA A 63 7.92 -3.33 -6.14
C ALA A 63 7.73 -1.83 -5.86
N PRO A 64 6.67 -1.43 -5.14
CA PRO A 64 6.50 -0.04 -4.75
C PRO A 64 7.57 0.39 -3.76
N SER A 65 7.95 1.67 -3.80
CA SER A 65 8.86 2.22 -2.80
C SER A 65 8.21 2.24 -1.41
N VAL A 66 9.00 1.97 -0.36
CA VAL A 66 8.53 2.02 1.03
C VAL A 66 7.93 3.40 1.36
N HIS A 67 8.56 4.46 0.86
CA HIS A 67 8.06 5.83 1.02
C HIS A 67 6.64 5.99 0.45
N SER A 68 6.39 5.47 -0.75
CA SER A 68 5.05 5.53 -1.38
C SER A 68 4.02 4.76 -0.53
N ILE A 69 4.35 3.55 -0.08
CA ILE A 69 3.43 2.73 0.74
C ILE A 69 3.05 3.47 2.02
N VAL A 70 4.06 3.97 2.76
CA VAL A 70 3.84 4.66 4.04
C VAL A 70 3.04 5.94 3.83
N SER A 71 3.40 6.75 2.84
CA SER A 71 2.72 8.01 2.53
C SER A 71 1.25 7.78 2.20
N THR A 72 0.94 6.80 1.34
CA THR A 72 -0.44 6.47 0.99
C THR A 72 -1.22 6.00 2.21
N ARG A 73 -0.65 5.12 3.05
CA ARG A 73 -1.35 4.64 4.25
C ARG A 73 -1.59 5.73 5.28
N ALA A 74 -0.63 6.64 5.47
CA ALA A 74 -0.78 7.78 6.36
C ALA A 74 -1.89 8.72 5.86
N LEU A 75 -1.87 9.06 4.57
CA LEU A 75 -2.88 9.90 3.95
C LEU A 75 -4.29 9.29 4.06
N SER A 76 -4.43 7.99 3.75
CA SER A 76 -5.71 7.29 3.87
C SER A 76 -6.23 7.28 5.30
N SER A 77 -5.36 7.07 6.29
CA SER A 77 -5.72 7.12 7.72
C SER A 77 -6.22 8.50 8.13
N ILE A 78 -5.48 9.56 7.77
CA ILE A 78 -5.87 10.94 8.06
C ILE A 78 -7.22 11.25 7.40
N LYS A 79 -7.41 10.83 6.15
CA LYS A 79 -8.66 11.08 5.43
C LYS A 79 -9.84 10.39 6.09
N GLN A 80 -9.64 9.18 6.60
CA GLN A 80 -10.69 8.47 7.33
C GLN A 80 -11.03 9.15 8.66
N VAL A 81 -10.03 9.67 9.37
CA VAL A 81 -10.24 10.45 10.61
C VAL A 81 -10.98 11.75 10.31
N GLU A 82 -10.59 12.48 9.26
CA GLU A 82 -11.28 13.68 8.81
C GLU A 82 -12.76 13.39 8.49
N LYS A 83 -13.03 12.30 7.77
CA LYS A 83 -14.39 11.85 7.45
C LYS A 83 -15.19 11.51 8.72
N ALA A 84 -14.57 10.79 9.66
CA ALA A 84 -15.22 10.45 10.93
C ALA A 84 -15.59 11.70 11.75
N PHE A 85 -14.69 12.69 11.82
CA PHE A 85 -14.98 13.96 12.48
C PHE A 85 -16.03 14.79 11.75
N ALA A 86 -16.04 14.80 10.41
CA ALA A 86 -17.06 15.48 9.64
C ALA A 86 -18.45 14.90 9.94
N LEU A 87 -18.56 13.57 9.99
CA LEU A 87 -19.79 12.87 10.37
C LEU A 87 -20.18 13.17 11.83
N ALA A 88 -19.24 13.05 12.77
CA ALA A 88 -19.51 13.34 14.18
C ALA A 88 -20.00 14.77 14.39
N ARG A 89 -19.38 15.77 13.73
CA ARG A 89 -19.82 17.16 13.79
C ARG A 89 -21.21 17.37 13.20
N ALA A 90 -21.55 16.68 12.12
CA ALA A 90 -22.89 16.77 11.52
C ALA A 90 -24.00 16.25 12.45
N HIS A 91 -23.68 15.32 13.35
CA HIS A 91 -24.62 14.75 14.32
C HIS A 91 -24.54 15.37 15.72
N ALA A 92 -23.67 16.35 15.94
CA ALA A 92 -23.54 17.05 17.21
C ALA A 92 -24.48 18.28 17.23
N GLU A 93 -25.45 18.28 18.14
CA GLU A 93 -26.34 19.41 18.40
C GLU A 93 -25.89 20.16 19.65
N PHE A 94 -25.81 21.48 19.57
CA PHE A 94 -25.48 22.33 20.72
C PHE A 94 -26.69 23.15 21.15
N HIS A 95 -27.02 23.09 22.45
CA HIS A 95 -28.05 23.92 23.05
C HIS A 95 -27.47 24.68 24.26
N PRO A 96 -27.57 26.03 24.32
CA PRO A 96 -26.86 26.84 25.33
C PRO A 96 -27.12 26.46 26.79
N ALA A 97 -28.30 25.92 27.11
CA ALA A 97 -28.67 25.55 28.48
C ALA A 97 -28.24 24.12 28.89
N THR A 98 -28.09 23.20 27.93
CA THR A 98 -27.83 21.77 28.19
C THR A 98 -26.48 21.30 27.65
N GLY A 99 -25.79 22.13 26.87
CA GLY A 99 -24.50 21.81 26.26
C GLY A 99 -24.63 21.01 24.96
N TYR A 100 -23.63 20.17 24.70
CA TYR A 100 -23.61 19.29 23.53
C TYR A 100 -24.45 18.03 23.75
N SER A 101 -25.25 17.70 22.74
CA SER A 101 -26.05 16.49 22.67
C SER A 101 -25.87 15.83 21.30
N TRP A 102 -26.16 14.54 21.20
CA TRP A 102 -26.13 13.82 19.93
C TRP A 102 -27.53 13.81 19.33
N ALA A 103 -27.65 14.14 18.05
CA ALA A 103 -28.91 14.09 17.32
C ALA A 103 -29.39 12.63 17.22
N GLU A 104 -30.27 12.23 18.14
CA GLU A 104 -30.98 10.95 18.07
C GLU A 104 -32.07 11.03 17.00
N SER A 105 -32.14 10.03 16.11
CA SER A 105 -33.23 9.90 15.16
C SER A 105 -34.56 9.72 15.91
N ASN A 106 -35.68 10.16 15.31
CA ASN A 106 -37.00 9.99 15.93
C ASN A 106 -37.33 8.52 16.22
N GLU A 107 -36.82 7.59 15.41
CA GLU A 107 -36.95 6.15 15.66
C GLU A 107 -36.20 5.71 16.93
N GLN A 108 -34.98 6.21 17.15
CA GLN A 108 -34.18 5.92 18.35
C GLN A 108 -34.85 6.51 19.61
N LYS A 109 -35.40 7.73 19.51
CA LYS A 109 -36.18 8.36 20.58
C LYS A 109 -37.44 7.54 20.92
N ASN A 110 -38.14 7.03 19.91
CA ASN A 110 -39.35 6.23 20.09
C ASN A 110 -39.05 4.85 20.68
N ALA A 111 -38.00 4.16 20.21
CA ALA A 111 -37.56 2.88 20.75
C ALA A 111 -37.13 3.00 22.22
N ARG A 112 -36.39 4.06 22.57
CA ARG A 112 -35.99 4.35 23.96
C ARG A 112 -37.21 4.63 24.85
N LYS A 113 -38.18 5.42 24.37
CA LYS A 113 -39.44 5.68 25.11
C LYS A 113 -40.28 4.42 25.32
N ALA A 114 -40.32 3.51 24.35
CA ALA A 114 -41.01 2.23 24.49
C ALA A 114 -40.34 1.36 25.56
N ALA A 115 -39.01 1.18 25.50
CA ALA A 115 -38.25 0.41 26.48
C ALA A 115 -38.36 0.95 27.91
N LEU A 116 -38.43 2.28 28.09
CA LEU A 116 -38.62 2.91 29.39
C LEU A 116 -40.02 2.68 29.98
N LYS A 117 -41.06 2.55 29.14
CA LYS A 117 -42.43 2.23 29.59
C LYS A 117 -42.54 0.80 30.09
N ASP A 118 -41.89 -0.15 29.43
CA ASP A 118 -41.95 -1.57 29.81
C ASP A 118 -41.29 -1.83 31.18
N ILE A 119 -40.27 -1.05 31.54
CA ILE A 119 -39.59 -1.12 32.84
C ILE A 119 -40.45 -0.54 33.99
N GLN A 120 -41.35 0.40 33.71
CA GLN A 120 -42.20 1.04 34.73
C GLN A 120 -43.51 0.28 35.00
N LEU A 121 -43.85 -0.71 34.18
CA LEU A 121 -45.06 -1.55 34.31
C LEU A 121 -44.80 -2.94 34.93
N SER A 122 -43.58 -3.17 35.45
CA SER A 122 -43.19 -4.35 36.22
C SER A 122 -42.99 -3.99 37.70
#